data_AF-A0A1W9NX94-F1
#
_entry.id   AF-A0A1W9NX94-F1
#
_cell.length_a   1.000
_cell.length_b   1.000
_cell.length_c   1.000
_cell.angle_alpha   90.00
_cell.angle_beta   90.00
_cell.angle_gamma   90.00
#
_symmetry.space_group_name_H-M   'P 1'
#
loop_
_entity.id
_entity.type
_entity.pdbx_description
1 polymer ?
#
loop_
_entity_poly.entity_id
_entity_poly.type
_entity_poly.pdbx_seq_one_letter_code
_entity_poly.pdbx_strand_id
1 'polypeptide(L)'
;MLKRTLTIVLVLAVCSFAIGQTCSYFSDTEIAGAQLTAGVWDFPTSTPTPTPTPSPTPNPTSTPTPTPTPTPTPTPAPTSSLSPTLNPTPTPTPTPTPTPTPTVNYALRFDEDKEYCITESNADIFGLDEGSWTIEAWIYLNQYNDDWLGDIFYNGIEQFGVCGYAACGAGDEGKLYASLGGGNFKSGSRVAVGQWTHTALTYDAASGTLQFWLNGSPDETYTVEPSQRSDRPAVIGGQFDHYNLEGMIDEFRFSSTVRSFPSPPAVFLTADANTELLLHFDEGSGHTAFDSSGKTGRNCTLTPAVYPPGTEIGGKTLGIEWVQTDIISPRTPTVVINEVAWGGTKASSDDEWIELYNNSGTDNIDLSGWILTAADGTPRITLSGTINANSYFLIERGADDHSVSDIPADLTYAGMNLVNNPTGEILLLKNPAGNTVDTANINNREWPAGSASPNYESMERCNPHQPDTDANWNTNNGTIKNGLDADGNPINGTPRQGNSCYSE
;
A
#
# COMPACT_ATOMS: atom_id res chain seq x y z
N MET A 1 11.30 -2.73 -64.37
CA MET A 1 12.24 -2.07 -63.46
C MET A 1 11.46 -1.19 -62.51
N LEU A 2 11.59 -1.49 -61.22
CA LEU A 2 10.96 -0.81 -60.09
C LEU A 2 11.41 0.67 -60.05
N LYS A 3 10.47 1.60 -59.91
CA LYS A 3 10.73 2.91 -59.29
C LYS A 3 9.60 3.15 -58.28
N ARG A 4 9.92 2.87 -57.01
CA ARG A 4 9.13 3.28 -55.85
C ARG A 4 9.30 4.78 -55.68
N THR A 5 8.20 5.53 -55.72
CA THR A 5 8.19 6.93 -55.30
C THR A 5 7.83 6.95 -53.82
N LEU A 6 8.78 7.38 -53.00
CA LEU A 6 8.64 7.60 -51.56
C LEU A 6 7.94 8.95 -51.38
N THR A 7 6.69 8.96 -50.93
CA THR A 7 6.00 10.20 -50.54
C THR A 7 6.18 10.40 -49.04
N ILE A 8 7.06 11.33 -48.67
CA ILE A 8 7.20 11.87 -47.32
C ILE A 8 6.01 12.82 -47.11
N VAL A 9 5.11 12.48 -46.18
CA VAL A 9 4.05 13.41 -45.75
C VAL A 9 4.58 14.17 -44.54
N LEU A 10 4.92 15.43 -44.77
CA LEU A 10 5.24 16.42 -43.75
C LEU A 10 3.92 16.92 -43.14
N VAL A 11 3.62 16.55 -41.90
CA VAL A 11 2.49 17.13 -41.16
C VAL A 11 2.93 18.48 -40.59
N LEU A 12 2.51 19.57 -41.26
CA LEU A 12 2.57 20.91 -40.71
C LEU A 12 1.34 21.12 -39.81
N ALA A 13 1.56 21.15 -38.50
CA ALA A 13 0.56 21.61 -37.55
C ALA A 13 0.39 23.13 -37.71
N VAL A 14 -0.77 23.56 -38.19
CA VAL A 14 -1.22 24.96 -38.10
C VAL A 14 -2.17 25.04 -36.92
N CYS A 15 -1.66 25.45 -35.75
CA CYS A 15 -2.49 25.84 -34.62
C CYS A 15 -3.15 27.19 -34.93
N SER A 16 -4.47 27.20 -35.02
CA SER A 16 -5.27 28.42 -34.88
C SER A 16 -6.07 28.32 -33.59
N PHE A 17 -5.75 29.21 -32.65
CA PHE A 17 -6.53 29.53 -31.47
C PHE A 17 -7.97 29.90 -31.85
N ALA A 18 -8.96 29.17 -31.32
CA ALA A 18 -10.13 29.74 -30.62
C ALA A 18 -11.24 28.69 -30.43
N ILE A 19 -11.49 28.37 -29.15
CA ILE A 19 -12.80 28.17 -28.52
C ILE A 19 -13.66 27.00 -29.06
N GLY A 20 -13.57 25.88 -28.36
CA GLY A 20 -14.70 25.01 -28.02
C GLY A 20 -15.28 24.14 -29.13
N GLN A 21 -14.95 22.84 -29.12
CA GLN A 21 -15.95 21.77 -29.19
C GLN A 21 -15.34 20.37 -29.00
N THR A 22 -16.21 19.48 -28.54
CA THR A 22 -16.16 18.02 -28.48
C THR A 22 -15.36 17.35 -29.60
N CYS A 23 -14.43 16.47 -29.24
CA CYS A 23 -13.87 15.48 -30.16
C CYS A 23 -14.86 14.31 -30.32
N SER A 24 -15.33 14.07 -31.54
CA SER A 24 -16.02 12.84 -31.91
C SER A 24 -15.10 12.03 -32.80
N TYR A 25 -14.81 10.80 -32.40
CA TYR A 25 -14.08 9.82 -33.22
C TYR A 25 -14.92 9.43 -34.44
N PHE A 26 -14.33 9.47 -35.64
CA PHE A 26 -14.82 8.73 -36.79
C PHE A 26 -13.92 7.51 -36.99
N SER A 27 -14.49 6.31 -36.83
CA SER A 27 -13.87 5.08 -37.31
C SER A 27 -14.15 4.96 -38.82
N ASP A 28 -13.11 5.02 -39.64
CA ASP A 28 -13.21 4.70 -41.06
C ASP A 28 -13.49 3.20 -41.23
N THR A 29 -14.72 2.87 -41.62
CA THR A 29 -15.01 1.63 -42.34
C THR A 29 -15.56 2.02 -43.71
N GLU A 30 -14.72 1.99 -44.74
CA GLU A 30 -15.16 2.13 -46.13
C GLU A 30 -16.03 0.93 -46.52
N ILE A 31 -17.34 1.14 -46.67
CA ILE A 31 -18.17 0.33 -47.56
C ILE A 31 -18.36 1.10 -48.86
N ALA A 32 -17.93 0.46 -49.95
CA ALA A 32 -18.00 0.97 -51.30
C ALA A 32 -19.44 1.24 -51.77
N GLY A 33 -19.63 2.43 -52.37
CA GLY A 33 -20.63 2.64 -53.42
C GLY A 33 -22.04 3.03 -52.96
N ALA A 34 -22.25 4.29 -52.56
CA ALA A 34 -23.53 4.97 -52.71
C ALA A 34 -23.34 6.50 -52.81
N GLN A 35 -23.88 7.11 -53.86
CA GLN A 35 -23.94 8.56 -54.04
C GLN A 35 -24.89 9.18 -52.99
N LEU A 36 -24.38 10.04 -52.11
CA LEU A 36 -25.19 10.79 -51.15
C LEU A 36 -25.69 12.10 -51.78
N THR A 37 -27.00 12.16 -52.00
CA THR A 37 -27.73 13.40 -52.29
C THR A 37 -27.96 14.15 -50.98
N ALA A 38 -27.64 15.45 -50.96
CA ALA A 38 -27.82 16.31 -49.80
C ALA A 38 -29.32 16.52 -49.51
N GLY A 39 -29.85 15.80 -48.52
CA GLY A 39 -31.17 16.04 -47.94
C GLY A 39 -31.05 17.00 -46.76
N VAL A 40 -31.76 18.13 -46.83
CA VAL A 40 -31.91 19.08 -45.73
C VAL A 40 -32.84 18.46 -44.67
N TRP A 41 -32.31 18.21 -43.47
CA TRP A 41 -33.11 17.78 -42.31
C TRP A 41 -33.45 19.00 -41.46
N ASP A 42 -34.74 19.36 -41.43
CA ASP A 42 -35.31 20.32 -40.48
C ASP A 42 -35.44 19.64 -39.11
N PHE A 43 -34.80 20.20 -38.08
CA PHE A 43 -34.98 19.74 -36.70
C PHE A 43 -36.21 20.42 -36.07
N PRO A 44 -37.16 19.68 -35.47
CA PRO A 44 -38.24 20.30 -34.72
C PRO A 44 -37.71 20.91 -33.42
N THR A 45 -38.05 22.17 -33.19
CA THR A 45 -37.82 22.89 -31.94
C THR A 45 -38.59 22.23 -30.79
N SER A 46 -37.89 21.84 -29.73
CA SER A 46 -38.51 21.34 -28.50
C SER A 46 -39.22 22.49 -27.77
N THR A 47 -40.49 22.26 -27.45
CA THR A 47 -41.32 23.15 -26.63
C THR A 47 -40.99 22.93 -25.15
N PRO A 48 -40.89 23.99 -24.32
CA PRO A 48 -40.52 23.85 -22.92
C PRO A 48 -41.62 23.15 -22.12
N THR A 49 -41.23 22.10 -21.39
CA THR A 49 -42.08 21.33 -20.47
C THR A 49 -42.46 22.19 -19.25
N PRO A 50 -43.74 22.25 -18.83
CA PRO A 50 -44.15 23.05 -17.69
C PRO A 50 -43.59 22.49 -16.37
N THR A 51 -43.12 23.40 -15.52
CA THR A 51 -42.56 23.15 -14.19
C THR A 51 -43.61 22.50 -13.25
N PRO A 52 -43.27 21.42 -12.52
CA PRO A 52 -44.21 20.79 -11.60
C PRO A 52 -44.56 21.70 -10.42
N THR A 53 -45.85 21.71 -10.07
CA THR A 53 -46.42 22.46 -8.94
C THR A 53 -46.02 21.79 -7.61
N PRO A 54 -45.59 22.54 -6.57
CA PRO A 54 -45.21 21.95 -5.29
C PRO A 54 -46.39 21.24 -4.62
N SER A 55 -46.11 20.03 -4.11
CA SER A 55 -47.04 19.19 -3.36
C SER A 55 -47.36 19.80 -1.98
N PRO A 56 -48.60 19.70 -1.47
CA PRO A 56 -48.98 20.27 -0.19
C PRO A 56 -48.24 19.62 0.99
N THR A 57 -47.82 20.47 1.92
CA THR A 57 -47.12 20.12 3.16
C THR A 57 -48.01 19.24 4.07
N PRO A 58 -47.51 18.11 4.62
CA PRO A 58 -48.30 17.31 5.55
C PRO A 58 -48.58 18.07 6.86
N ASN A 59 -49.81 17.94 7.34
CA ASN A 59 -50.31 18.49 8.60
C ASN A 59 -49.65 17.78 9.80
N PRO A 60 -49.28 18.48 10.90
CA PRO A 60 -48.62 17.86 12.05
C PRO A 60 -49.49 16.78 12.70
N THR A 61 -48.94 15.58 12.79
CA THR A 61 -49.48 14.46 13.58
C THR A 61 -49.25 14.71 15.07
N SER A 62 -50.31 14.53 15.87
CA SER A 62 -50.27 14.62 17.32
C SER A 62 -49.36 13.56 17.94
N THR A 63 -48.48 14.00 18.84
CA THR A 63 -47.60 13.16 19.65
C THR A 63 -48.42 12.28 20.61
N PRO A 64 -48.23 10.95 20.63
CA PRO A 64 -48.89 10.09 21.59
C PRO A 64 -48.33 10.33 23.01
N THR A 65 -49.24 10.40 23.97
CA THR A 65 -48.95 10.56 25.41
C THR A 65 -48.28 9.28 25.95
N PRO A 66 -47.21 9.36 26.76
CA PRO A 66 -46.55 8.18 27.30
C PRO A 66 -47.46 7.42 28.28
N THR A 67 -47.61 6.12 28.01
CA THR A 67 -48.32 5.16 28.86
C THR A 67 -47.55 4.92 30.17
N PRO A 68 -48.20 4.88 31.35
CA PRO A 68 -47.51 4.68 32.61
C PRO A 68 -46.84 3.29 32.70
N THR A 69 -45.59 3.28 33.14
CA THR A 69 -44.77 2.10 33.36
C THR A 69 -45.36 1.21 34.48
N PRO A 70 -45.60 -0.09 34.25
CA PRO A 70 -46.09 -0.98 35.30
C PRO A 70 -45.04 -1.21 36.40
N THR A 71 -45.52 -1.22 37.64
CA THR A 71 -44.75 -1.42 38.87
C THR A 71 -44.17 -2.84 38.92
N PRO A 72 -42.91 -3.05 39.36
CA PRO A 72 -42.30 -4.38 39.39
C PRO A 72 -42.99 -5.29 40.42
N THR A 73 -43.40 -6.47 39.96
CA THR A 73 -43.95 -7.57 40.76
C THR A 73 -42.82 -8.22 41.57
N PRO A 74 -43.01 -8.54 42.87
CA PRO A 74 -41.97 -9.16 43.69
C PRO A 74 -41.62 -10.58 43.21
N THR A 75 -40.32 -10.83 43.04
CA THR A 75 -39.73 -12.12 42.66
C THR A 75 -39.94 -13.18 43.75
N PRO A 76 -40.48 -14.37 43.43
CA PRO A 76 -40.59 -15.47 44.39
C PRO A 76 -39.23 -16.07 44.76
N ALA A 77 -39.13 -16.51 46.01
CA ALA A 77 -37.94 -17.09 46.64
C ALA A 77 -37.52 -18.43 45.99
N PRO A 78 -36.20 -18.76 45.97
CA PRO A 78 -35.70 -19.95 45.29
C PRO A 78 -36.08 -21.23 46.05
N THR A 79 -36.76 -22.13 45.35
CA THR A 79 -36.95 -23.53 45.75
C THR A 79 -35.74 -24.36 45.33
N SER A 80 -35.10 -25.02 46.28
CA SER A 80 -34.05 -26.02 46.08
C SER A 80 -34.60 -27.27 45.36
N SER A 81 -34.05 -27.66 44.21
CA SER A 81 -34.30 -28.98 43.60
C SER A 81 -33.19 -29.42 42.64
N LEU A 82 -32.38 -30.36 43.14
CA LEU A 82 -31.75 -31.55 42.52
C LEU A 82 -31.07 -31.50 41.13
N SER A 83 -29.77 -31.80 41.19
CA SER A 83 -28.91 -32.63 40.30
C SER A 83 -28.85 -32.34 38.79
N PRO A 84 -27.71 -31.83 38.26
CA PRO A 84 -27.50 -31.71 36.82
C PRO A 84 -27.05 -33.05 36.20
N THR A 85 -27.76 -33.49 35.17
CA THR A 85 -27.28 -34.46 34.19
C THR A 85 -26.19 -33.84 33.32
N LEU A 86 -25.05 -34.54 33.17
CA LEU A 86 -23.92 -34.14 32.33
C LEU A 86 -24.36 -34.03 30.86
N ASN A 87 -24.34 -32.82 30.33
CA ASN A 87 -24.48 -32.54 28.90
C ASN A 87 -23.09 -32.73 28.23
N PRO A 88 -22.96 -33.48 27.11
CA PRO A 88 -21.67 -33.66 26.45
C PRO A 88 -21.12 -32.30 25.96
N THR A 89 -19.89 -32.01 26.35
CA THR A 89 -19.12 -30.83 25.93
C THR A 89 -18.96 -30.85 24.40
N PRO A 90 -19.29 -29.76 23.68
CA PRO A 90 -19.00 -29.69 22.26
C PRO A 90 -17.48 -29.79 22.04
N THR A 91 -17.08 -30.73 21.18
CA THR A 91 -15.70 -30.88 20.72
C THR A 91 -15.22 -29.56 20.11
N PRO A 92 -14.07 -28.99 20.50
CA PRO A 92 -13.57 -27.77 19.88
C PRO A 92 -13.37 -28.01 18.39
N THR A 93 -14.05 -27.20 17.58
CA THR A 93 -13.77 -27.06 16.14
C THR A 93 -12.28 -26.74 16.00
N PRO A 94 -11.52 -27.43 15.13
CA PRO A 94 -10.11 -27.10 14.93
C PRO A 94 -10.01 -25.64 14.52
N THR A 95 -9.35 -24.83 15.34
CA THR A 95 -8.96 -23.48 14.99
C THR A 95 -8.16 -23.57 13.69
N PRO A 96 -8.47 -22.78 12.64
CA PRO A 96 -7.65 -22.75 11.44
C PRO A 96 -6.20 -22.50 11.88
N THR A 97 -5.30 -23.40 11.47
CA THR A 97 -3.87 -23.20 11.67
C THR A 97 -3.52 -21.87 11.00
N PRO A 98 -2.90 -20.90 11.70
CA PRO A 98 -2.45 -19.68 11.03
C PRO A 98 -1.53 -20.11 9.89
N THR A 99 -1.96 -19.83 8.65
CA THR A 99 -1.09 -19.89 7.49
C THR A 99 0.13 -19.03 7.82
N PRO A 100 1.38 -19.53 7.66
CA PRO A 100 2.56 -18.72 7.93
C PRO A 100 2.41 -17.40 7.16
N THR A 101 2.36 -16.29 7.89
CA THR A 101 2.37 -14.96 7.29
C THR A 101 3.71 -14.82 6.58
N PRO A 102 3.75 -14.70 5.24
CA PRO A 102 5.01 -14.56 4.53
C PRO A 102 5.75 -13.33 5.08
N THR A 103 7.03 -13.53 5.43
CA THR A 103 7.96 -12.49 5.92
C THR A 103 8.56 -11.66 4.78
N VAL A 104 7.99 -11.75 3.59
CA VAL A 104 8.44 -11.11 2.35
C VAL A 104 7.20 -10.46 1.75
N ASN A 105 7.23 -9.14 1.54
CA ASN A 105 6.18 -8.45 0.80
C ASN A 105 6.41 -8.72 -0.69
N TYR A 106 5.35 -9.04 -1.40
CA TYR A 106 5.37 -9.13 -2.85
C TYR A 106 4.41 -8.08 -3.41
N ALA A 107 4.76 -7.55 -4.58
CA ALA A 107 3.80 -6.83 -5.39
C ALA A 107 3.52 -7.64 -6.65
N LEU A 108 2.35 -7.36 -7.23
CA LEU A 108 2.01 -7.91 -8.52
C LEU A 108 2.55 -7.00 -9.62
N ARG A 109 3.48 -7.50 -10.43
CA ARG A 109 4.04 -6.75 -11.56
C ARG A 109 3.31 -7.05 -12.85
N PHE A 110 3.16 -6.00 -13.64
CA PHE A 110 2.54 -5.97 -14.96
C PHE A 110 3.54 -5.37 -15.94
N ASP A 111 3.85 -6.05 -17.04
CA ASP A 111 4.99 -5.71 -17.92
C ASP A 111 4.69 -5.64 -19.43
N GLU A 112 3.44 -5.26 -19.74
CA GLU A 112 2.91 -4.75 -21.03
C GLU A 112 2.01 -5.70 -21.87
N ASP A 113 1.67 -6.93 -21.43
CA ASP A 113 0.98 -7.92 -22.30
C ASP A 113 -0.34 -8.54 -21.75
N LYS A 114 -1.52 -7.94 -21.97
CA LYS A 114 -2.87 -8.42 -21.49
C LYS A 114 -2.94 -9.21 -20.15
N GLU A 115 -2.15 -8.79 -19.18
CA GLU A 115 -1.98 -9.29 -17.83
C GLU A 115 -2.96 -8.60 -16.90
N TYR A 116 -3.82 -9.39 -16.27
CA TYR A 116 -4.63 -8.89 -15.19
C TYR A 116 -4.99 -9.97 -14.18
N CYS A 117 -5.36 -9.50 -12.99
CA CYS A 117 -6.01 -10.33 -11.99
C CYS A 117 -7.53 -10.20 -12.16
N ILE A 118 -8.25 -11.31 -12.34
CA ILE A 118 -9.72 -11.34 -12.46
C ILE A 118 -10.38 -11.97 -11.23
N THR A 119 -11.41 -11.34 -10.68
CA THR A 119 -12.12 -11.86 -9.50
C THR A 119 -12.95 -13.11 -9.81
N GLU A 120 -13.03 -14.05 -8.85
CA GLU A 120 -13.74 -15.35 -8.99
C GLU A 120 -15.27 -15.23 -9.18
N SER A 121 -15.86 -14.08 -8.83
CA SER A 121 -17.30 -13.88 -8.80
C SER A 121 -17.77 -12.94 -9.92
N ASN A 122 -18.74 -13.39 -10.73
CA ASN A 122 -19.55 -12.55 -11.61
C ASN A 122 -20.64 -11.76 -10.85
N ALA A 123 -20.86 -12.04 -9.56
CA ALA A 123 -21.76 -11.23 -8.77
C ALA A 123 -21.12 -9.86 -8.57
N ASP A 124 -21.93 -8.82 -8.65
CA ASP A 124 -21.57 -7.43 -8.43
C ASP A 124 -21.10 -7.20 -6.98
N ILE A 125 -19.87 -7.64 -6.69
CA ILE A 125 -19.25 -7.50 -5.36
C ILE A 125 -18.85 -6.04 -5.09
N PHE A 126 -18.82 -5.22 -6.14
CA PHE A 126 -18.41 -3.82 -6.07
C PHE A 126 -19.60 -2.89 -5.91
N GLY A 127 -20.78 -3.23 -6.46
CA GLY A 127 -21.99 -2.44 -6.32
C GLY A 127 -21.73 -0.98 -6.64
N LEU A 128 -21.04 -0.70 -7.76
CA LEU A 128 -20.60 0.68 -8.07
C LEU A 128 -21.81 1.61 -8.26
N ASP A 129 -22.94 1.05 -8.68
CA ASP A 129 -24.26 1.72 -8.75
C ASP A 129 -25.02 1.72 -7.41
N GLU A 130 -24.51 1.03 -6.39
CA GLU A 130 -25.12 0.81 -5.07
C GLU A 130 -24.43 1.64 -3.97
N GLY A 131 -24.57 2.96 -4.06
CA GLY A 131 -24.19 3.86 -2.97
C GLY A 131 -22.72 4.31 -3.00
N SER A 132 -22.18 4.64 -1.83
CA SER A 132 -20.85 5.26 -1.72
C SER A 132 -19.75 4.20 -1.65
N TRP A 133 -18.59 4.49 -2.21
CA TRP A 133 -17.50 3.54 -2.26
C TRP A 133 -16.12 4.21 -2.28
N THR A 134 -15.10 3.39 -2.04
CA THR A 134 -13.68 3.75 -2.15
C THR A 134 -12.92 2.64 -2.87
N ILE A 135 -12.09 3.02 -3.84
CA ILE A 135 -11.02 2.19 -4.42
C ILE A 135 -9.69 2.81 -3.98
N GLU A 136 -8.77 2.00 -3.48
CA GLU A 136 -7.39 2.45 -3.19
C GLU A 136 -6.37 1.34 -3.45
N ALA A 137 -5.15 1.74 -3.77
CA ALA A 137 -4.02 0.84 -3.98
C ALA A 137 -2.69 1.59 -3.88
N TRP A 138 -1.63 0.87 -3.54
CA TRP A 138 -0.26 1.32 -3.80
C TRP A 138 0.13 0.97 -5.24
N ILE A 139 0.66 1.96 -5.96
CA ILE A 139 1.04 1.84 -7.37
C ILE A 139 2.49 2.29 -7.57
N TYR A 140 3.26 1.54 -8.33
CA TYR A 140 4.60 1.92 -8.80
C TYR A 140 4.61 1.93 -10.32
N LEU A 141 5.00 3.05 -10.92
CA LEU A 141 5.16 3.14 -12.38
C LEU A 141 6.63 2.97 -12.76
N ASN A 142 6.92 2.11 -13.73
CA ASN A 142 8.29 1.93 -14.24
C ASN A 142 8.72 3.06 -15.16
N GLN A 143 7.78 3.59 -15.95
CA GLN A 143 7.98 4.68 -16.88
C GLN A 143 6.64 5.32 -17.24
N TYR A 144 6.69 6.46 -17.91
CA TYR A 144 5.54 6.96 -18.66
C TYR A 144 5.67 6.40 -20.08
N ASN A 145 4.66 5.70 -20.56
CA ASN A 145 4.64 5.19 -21.92
C ASN A 145 3.92 6.18 -22.85
N ASP A 146 4.23 6.07 -24.15
CA ASP A 146 3.65 6.92 -25.19
C ASP A 146 2.18 6.54 -25.50
N ASP A 147 1.68 5.42 -24.95
CA ASP A 147 0.33 4.88 -25.16
C ASP A 147 -0.49 4.91 -23.85
N TRP A 148 -1.47 4.04 -23.63
CA TRP A 148 -2.19 3.96 -22.36
C TRP A 148 -1.33 3.30 -21.26
N LEU A 149 -1.28 3.90 -20.06
CA LEU A 149 -0.52 3.39 -18.92
C LEU A 149 -1.27 2.30 -18.13
N GLY A 150 -2.50 1.93 -18.51
CA GLY A 150 -3.23 0.79 -17.94
C GLY A 150 -4.24 1.11 -16.83
N ASP A 151 -5.17 0.18 -16.61
CA ASP A 151 -6.15 0.24 -15.53
C ASP A 151 -5.57 -0.28 -14.21
N ILE A 152 -5.86 0.42 -13.11
CA ILE A 152 -5.66 -0.09 -11.76
C ILE A 152 -6.83 -1.03 -11.43
N PHE A 153 -8.03 -0.60 -11.79
CA PHE A 153 -9.29 -1.30 -11.58
C PHE A 153 -10.22 -1.08 -12.78
N TYR A 154 -10.76 -2.18 -13.28
CA TYR A 154 -11.74 -2.18 -14.35
C TYR A 154 -12.93 -3.05 -13.99
N ASN A 155 -14.15 -2.55 -14.17
CA ASN A 155 -15.36 -3.32 -13.98
C ASN A 155 -16.34 -3.14 -15.14
N GLY A 156 -16.01 -3.72 -16.30
CA GLY A 156 -16.89 -3.95 -17.46
C GLY A 156 -17.31 -2.70 -18.26
N ILE A 157 -17.57 -1.59 -17.60
CA ILE A 157 -17.97 -0.30 -18.17
C ILE A 157 -17.35 0.87 -17.40
N GLU A 158 -16.97 0.66 -16.14
CA GLU A 158 -16.31 1.65 -15.30
C GLU A 158 -14.82 1.36 -15.18
N GLN A 159 -14.01 2.42 -15.19
CA GLN A 159 -12.55 2.34 -15.21
C GLN A 159 -11.93 3.29 -14.20
N PHE A 160 -10.91 2.83 -13.49
CA PHE A 160 -10.01 3.64 -12.70
C PHE A 160 -8.57 3.20 -13.02
N GLY A 161 -7.77 4.10 -13.58
CA GLY A 161 -6.47 3.77 -14.13
C GLY A 161 -5.48 4.92 -14.11
N VAL A 162 -4.38 4.73 -14.82
CA VAL A 162 -3.34 5.74 -15.02
C VAL A 162 -3.27 6.09 -16.50
N CYS A 163 -3.30 7.38 -16.82
CA CYS A 163 -3.24 7.87 -18.19
C CYS A 163 -1.80 7.90 -18.72
N GLY A 164 -1.55 7.34 -19.90
CA GLY A 164 -0.33 7.61 -20.66
C GLY A 164 -0.56 8.57 -21.83
N TYR A 165 0.53 8.95 -22.52
CA TYR A 165 0.59 10.16 -23.37
C TYR A 165 -0.47 10.21 -24.47
N ALA A 166 -0.69 9.12 -25.21
CA ALA A 166 -1.63 9.11 -26.33
C ALA A 166 -3.09 9.29 -25.91
N ALA A 167 -3.47 8.83 -24.71
CA ALA A 167 -4.87 8.79 -24.29
C ALA A 167 -5.35 10.08 -23.62
N CYS A 168 -4.46 10.77 -22.91
CA CYS A 168 -4.79 12.02 -22.20
C CYS A 168 -4.26 13.28 -22.90
N GLY A 169 -3.39 13.12 -23.89
CA GLY A 169 -2.70 14.22 -24.55
C GLY A 169 -1.48 14.70 -23.76
N ALA A 170 -0.70 15.55 -24.43
CA ALA A 170 0.57 16.06 -23.92
C ALA A 170 0.38 16.88 -22.63
N GLY A 171 1.10 16.52 -21.57
CA GLY A 171 1.06 17.21 -20.28
C GLY A 171 0.13 16.57 -19.26
N ASP A 172 -0.50 15.43 -19.57
CA ASP A 172 -1.37 14.70 -18.64
C ASP A 172 -0.88 13.28 -18.28
N GLU A 173 0.32 12.90 -18.70
CA GLU A 173 0.89 11.57 -18.46
C GLU A 173 1.07 11.27 -16.97
N GLY A 174 0.81 10.03 -16.55
CA GLY A 174 0.93 9.62 -15.15
C GLY A 174 -0.18 10.16 -14.24
N LYS A 175 -1.17 10.90 -14.77
CA LYS A 175 -2.35 11.26 -13.98
C LYS A 175 -3.24 10.05 -13.78
N LEU A 176 -3.88 10.00 -12.62
CA LEU A 176 -4.99 9.10 -12.38
C LEU A 176 -6.16 9.51 -13.28
N TYR A 177 -6.89 8.51 -13.74
CA TYR A 177 -8.03 8.65 -14.63
C TYR A 177 -9.19 7.81 -14.15
N ALA A 178 -10.39 8.36 -14.25
CA ALA A 178 -11.61 7.63 -13.97
C ALA A 178 -12.62 7.85 -15.08
N SER A 179 -13.12 6.75 -15.66
CA SER A 179 -14.29 6.75 -16.53
C SER A 179 -15.46 6.18 -15.73
N LEU A 180 -16.39 7.06 -15.37
CA LEU A 180 -17.48 6.77 -14.43
C LEU A 180 -18.76 7.50 -14.84
N GLY A 181 -19.91 6.82 -14.78
CA GLY A 181 -21.22 7.46 -14.99
C GLY A 181 -21.36 8.14 -16.36
N GLY A 182 -20.63 7.65 -17.38
CA GLY A 182 -20.58 8.24 -18.73
C GLY A 182 -19.68 9.48 -18.88
N GLY A 183 -18.95 9.87 -17.83
CA GLY A 183 -17.97 10.96 -17.84
C GLY A 183 -16.52 10.44 -17.71
N ASN A 184 -15.57 11.33 -18.00
CA ASN A 184 -14.13 11.06 -17.90
C ASN A 184 -13.47 12.14 -17.04
N PHE A 185 -12.75 11.72 -16.00
CA PHE A 185 -12.19 12.57 -14.96
C PHE A 185 -10.72 12.23 -14.74
N LYS A 186 -9.95 13.19 -14.22
CA LYS A 186 -8.52 12.98 -13.99
C LYS A 186 -8.03 13.70 -12.75
N SER A 187 -6.95 13.23 -12.17
CA SER A 187 -6.22 13.95 -11.13
C SER A 187 -5.54 15.21 -11.69
N GLY A 188 -5.25 16.15 -10.81
CA GLY A 188 -4.40 17.30 -11.06
C GLY A 188 -2.93 16.90 -10.94
N SER A 189 -2.64 16.06 -9.94
CA SER A 189 -1.31 15.52 -9.65
C SER A 189 -1.00 14.25 -10.45
N ARG A 190 0.29 13.98 -10.66
CA ARG A 190 0.79 12.77 -11.35
C ARG A 190 1.29 11.75 -10.33
N VAL A 191 1.09 10.48 -10.64
CA VAL A 191 1.81 9.36 -10.03
C VAL A 191 3.24 9.40 -10.54
N ALA A 192 4.22 9.47 -9.62
CA ALA A 192 5.62 9.58 -10.00
C ALA A 192 6.17 8.23 -10.49
N VAL A 193 6.97 8.28 -11.56
CA VAL A 193 7.74 7.13 -12.03
C VAL A 193 8.86 6.81 -11.05
N GLY A 194 9.09 5.51 -10.84
CA GLY A 194 10.16 5.01 -10.00
C GLY A 194 9.88 5.10 -8.50
N GLN A 195 8.62 5.39 -8.13
CA GLN A 195 8.22 5.59 -6.73
C GLN A 195 6.86 4.97 -6.46
N TRP A 196 6.72 4.35 -5.28
CA TRP A 196 5.42 3.93 -4.82
C TRP A 196 4.57 5.14 -4.45
N THR A 197 3.36 5.17 -4.97
CA THR A 197 2.36 6.19 -4.67
C THR A 197 1.10 5.49 -4.19
N HIS A 198 0.59 5.87 -3.01
CA HIS A 198 -0.75 5.48 -2.60
C HIS A 198 -1.74 6.31 -3.40
N THR A 199 -2.68 5.65 -4.04
CA THR A 199 -3.69 6.26 -4.89
C THR A 199 -5.05 5.84 -4.37
N ALA A 200 -6.00 6.77 -4.35
CA ALA A 200 -7.37 6.42 -4.06
C ALA A 200 -8.38 7.27 -4.83
N LEU A 201 -9.56 6.68 -5.00
CA LEU A 201 -10.73 7.28 -5.61
C LEU A 201 -11.92 7.02 -4.69
N THR A 202 -12.57 8.08 -4.23
CA THR A 202 -13.77 7.99 -3.40
C THR A 202 -14.98 8.55 -4.13
N TYR A 203 -16.11 7.87 -4.03
CA TYR A 203 -17.40 8.35 -4.50
C TYR A 203 -18.42 8.40 -3.36
N ASP A 204 -18.96 9.58 -3.10
CA ASP A 204 -20.08 9.80 -2.18
C ASP A 204 -21.39 9.89 -2.97
N ALA A 205 -22.22 8.85 -2.88
CA ALA A 205 -23.51 8.80 -3.58
C ALA A 205 -24.55 9.79 -3.06
N ALA A 206 -24.43 10.26 -1.81
CA ALA A 206 -25.38 11.24 -1.27
C ALA A 206 -25.19 12.62 -1.91
N SER A 207 -23.95 12.95 -2.27
CA SER A 207 -23.57 14.23 -2.87
C SER A 207 -23.23 14.14 -4.37
N GLY A 208 -23.03 12.93 -4.90
CA GLY A 208 -22.50 12.71 -6.26
C GLY A 208 -21.04 13.13 -6.40
N THR A 209 -20.28 13.14 -5.30
CA THR A 209 -18.91 13.67 -5.28
C THR A 209 -17.90 12.57 -5.56
N LEU A 210 -17.10 12.75 -6.60
CA LEU A 210 -15.91 11.95 -6.90
C LEU A 210 -14.66 12.72 -6.48
N GLN A 211 -13.74 12.08 -5.76
CA GLN A 211 -12.52 12.72 -5.26
C GLN A 211 -11.30 11.81 -5.46
N PHE A 212 -10.26 12.36 -6.09
CA PHE A 212 -8.96 11.72 -6.20
C PHE A 212 -8.08 12.02 -4.98
N TRP A 213 -7.22 11.06 -4.63
CA TRP A 213 -6.26 11.18 -3.54
C TRP A 213 -4.92 10.61 -3.96
N LEU A 214 -3.85 11.31 -3.62
CA LEU A 214 -2.47 10.83 -3.80
C LEU A 214 -1.71 10.98 -2.48
N ASN A 215 -1.07 9.91 -2.02
CA ASN A 215 -0.30 9.87 -0.78
C ASN A 215 -1.08 10.46 0.42
N GLY A 216 -2.37 10.14 0.48
CA GLY A 216 -3.27 10.55 1.56
C GLY A 216 -3.71 12.02 1.51
N SER A 217 -3.22 12.77 0.53
CA SER A 217 -3.63 14.16 0.30
C SER A 217 -4.77 14.21 -0.72
N PRO A 218 -5.82 15.02 -0.49
CA PRO A 218 -6.88 15.22 -1.46
C PRO A 218 -6.31 15.96 -2.68
N ASP A 219 -6.75 15.54 -3.86
CA ASP A 219 -6.41 16.14 -5.15
C ASP A 219 -7.70 16.65 -5.83
N GLU A 220 -7.93 16.39 -7.12
CA GLU A 220 -9.10 16.93 -7.83
C GLU A 220 -10.44 16.31 -7.38
N THR A 221 -11.48 17.14 -7.43
CA THR A 221 -12.87 16.79 -7.06
C THR A 221 -13.83 17.09 -8.20
N TYR A 222 -14.80 16.21 -8.43
CA TYR A 222 -15.84 16.36 -9.44
C TYR A 222 -17.22 16.04 -8.88
N THR A 223 -18.25 16.67 -9.45
CA THR A 223 -19.64 16.18 -9.32
C THR A 223 -19.94 15.31 -10.52
N VAL A 224 -20.34 14.07 -10.29
CA VAL A 224 -20.49 13.05 -11.33
C VAL A 224 -21.84 12.36 -11.22
N GLU A 225 -22.32 11.83 -12.35
CA GLU A 225 -23.48 10.96 -12.35
C GLU A 225 -23.14 9.61 -11.68
N PRO A 226 -24.13 8.91 -11.10
CA PRO A 226 -23.91 7.60 -10.51
C PRO A 226 -23.29 6.61 -11.50
N SER A 227 -22.41 5.76 -10.98
CA SER A 227 -21.80 4.70 -11.77
C SER A 227 -22.84 3.70 -12.28
N GLN A 228 -22.49 3.03 -13.37
CA GLN A 228 -23.31 2.02 -13.98
C GLN A 228 -22.98 0.63 -13.44
N ARG A 229 -24.00 -0.23 -13.34
CA ARG A 229 -23.82 -1.64 -12.96
C ARG A 229 -23.11 -2.42 -14.05
N SER A 230 -22.09 -3.17 -13.65
CA SER A 230 -21.44 -4.18 -14.49
C SER A 230 -21.97 -5.57 -14.18
N ASP A 231 -22.12 -6.40 -15.22
CA ASP A 231 -22.41 -7.83 -15.13
C ASP A 231 -21.16 -8.71 -15.33
N ARG A 232 -19.98 -8.08 -15.36
CA ARG A 232 -18.69 -8.74 -15.56
C ARG A 232 -17.89 -8.78 -14.26
N PRO A 233 -16.99 -9.76 -14.09
CA PRO A 233 -15.96 -9.71 -13.05
C PRO A 233 -15.16 -8.42 -13.16
N ALA A 234 -14.73 -7.90 -12.01
CA ALA A 234 -13.74 -6.86 -12.02
C ALA A 234 -12.35 -7.43 -12.27
N VAL A 235 -11.51 -6.54 -12.77
CA VAL A 235 -10.16 -6.80 -13.21
C VAL A 235 -9.25 -5.79 -12.52
N ILE A 236 -8.14 -6.27 -11.97
CA ILE A 236 -7.12 -5.46 -11.30
C ILE A 236 -5.85 -5.49 -12.14
N GLY A 237 -5.26 -4.32 -12.36
CA GLY A 237 -4.02 -4.12 -13.13
C GLY A 237 -4.16 -4.13 -14.64
N GLY A 238 -5.39 -4.27 -15.19
CA GLY A 238 -5.63 -4.23 -16.63
C GLY A 238 -7.11 -4.34 -17.00
N GLN A 239 -7.38 -4.65 -18.28
CA GLN A 239 -8.71 -4.82 -18.86
C GLN A 239 -8.72 -6.00 -19.84
N PHE A 240 -9.88 -6.63 -20.07
CA PHE A 240 -10.03 -7.81 -20.95
C PHE A 240 -9.41 -7.69 -22.36
N ASP A 241 -9.36 -6.49 -22.95
CA ASP A 241 -8.93 -6.27 -24.34
C ASP A 241 -8.00 -5.05 -24.54
N HIS A 242 -7.46 -4.47 -23.46
CA HIS A 242 -6.65 -3.25 -23.50
C HIS A 242 -5.22 -3.48 -22.95
N TYR A 243 -4.33 -2.51 -23.16
CA TYR A 243 -3.00 -2.44 -22.55
C TYR A 243 -3.11 -2.43 -21.02
N ASN A 244 -2.18 -3.11 -20.33
CA ASN A 244 -2.18 -3.17 -18.87
C ASN A 244 -1.29 -2.10 -18.27
N LEU A 245 -1.32 -2.04 -16.94
CA LEU A 245 -0.37 -1.26 -16.19
C LEU A 245 1.06 -1.66 -16.57
N GLU A 246 1.94 -0.69 -16.80
CA GLU A 246 3.38 -0.96 -16.84
C GLU A 246 4.00 -0.53 -15.51
N GLY A 247 4.02 -1.47 -14.58
CA GLY A 247 4.28 -1.14 -13.19
C GLY A 247 3.95 -2.26 -12.23
N MET A 248 3.73 -1.88 -10.98
CA MET A 248 3.36 -2.81 -9.91
C MET A 248 2.18 -2.26 -9.14
N ILE A 249 1.31 -3.16 -8.68
CA ILE A 249 0.23 -2.88 -7.73
C ILE A 249 0.49 -3.68 -6.47
N ASP A 250 0.29 -3.01 -5.35
CA ASP A 250 0.30 -3.62 -4.02
C ASP A 250 -0.92 -3.13 -3.23
N GLU A 251 -1.37 -3.92 -2.25
CA GLU A 251 -2.38 -3.51 -1.27
C GLU A 251 -3.65 -2.90 -1.89
N PHE A 252 -4.27 -3.63 -2.81
CA PHE A 252 -5.52 -3.18 -3.45
C PHE A 252 -6.70 -3.38 -2.51
N ARG A 253 -7.47 -2.32 -2.25
CA ARG A 253 -8.70 -2.40 -1.46
C ARG A 253 -9.88 -1.74 -2.15
N PHE A 254 -11.01 -2.45 -2.11
CA PHE A 254 -12.32 -1.88 -2.40
C PHE A 254 -13.18 -1.85 -1.12
N SER A 255 -13.92 -0.77 -0.92
CA SER A 255 -14.79 -0.58 0.24
C SER A 255 -16.13 0.04 -0.13
N SER A 256 -17.19 -0.40 0.55
CA SER A 256 -18.58 0.05 0.37
C SER A 256 -18.91 1.33 1.13
N THR A 257 -17.92 2.19 1.35
CA THR A 257 -18.06 3.47 2.05
C THR A 257 -17.01 4.46 1.56
N VAL A 258 -17.24 5.76 1.79
CA VAL A 258 -16.21 6.78 1.61
C VAL A 258 -15.22 6.69 2.76
N ARG A 259 -13.95 6.45 2.44
CA ARG A 259 -12.86 6.48 3.40
C ARG A 259 -12.17 7.84 3.38
N SER A 260 -11.60 8.19 4.53
CA SER A 260 -10.62 9.26 4.67
C SER A 260 -9.23 8.66 4.76
N PHE A 261 -8.23 9.34 4.22
CA PHE A 261 -6.86 8.85 4.20
C PHE A 261 -5.97 9.68 5.13
N PRO A 262 -5.17 9.03 5.99
CA PRO A 262 -4.13 9.73 6.74
C PRO A 262 -3.00 10.13 5.79
N SER A 263 -2.25 11.17 6.16
CA SER A 263 -1.02 11.54 5.48
C SER A 263 0.16 11.37 6.47
N PRO A 264 1.10 10.44 6.22
CA PRO A 264 1.13 9.50 5.10
C PRO A 264 0.10 8.36 5.22
N PRO A 265 -0.31 7.73 4.09
CA PRO A 265 -1.23 6.59 4.09
C PRO A 265 -0.66 5.38 4.80
N ALA A 266 -1.57 4.48 5.21
CA ALA A 266 -1.18 3.17 5.71
C ALA A 266 -0.47 2.38 4.60
N VAL A 267 0.70 1.86 4.94
CA VAL A 267 1.52 1.03 4.04
C VAL A 267 0.83 -0.30 3.78
N PHE A 268 0.38 -0.98 4.84
CA PHE A 268 -0.46 -2.16 4.76
C PHE A 268 -1.89 -1.80 5.11
N LEU A 269 -2.83 -2.15 4.26
CA LEU A 269 -4.24 -1.95 4.49
C LEU A 269 -4.77 -3.07 5.37
N THR A 270 -5.75 -2.74 6.19
CA THR A 270 -6.45 -3.72 7.02
C THR A 270 -7.90 -3.78 6.60
N ALA A 271 -8.47 -4.98 6.69
CA ALA A 271 -9.89 -5.17 6.47
C ALA A 271 -10.70 -4.69 7.67
N ASP A 272 -11.83 -4.04 7.40
CA ASP A 272 -12.87 -3.75 8.38
C ASP A 272 -14.24 -4.18 7.84
N ALA A 273 -15.31 -3.87 8.58
CA ALA A 273 -16.66 -4.27 8.21
C ALA A 273 -17.15 -3.72 6.86
N ASN A 274 -16.54 -2.64 6.36
CA ASN A 274 -16.87 -2.02 5.07
C ASN A 274 -15.90 -2.42 3.96
N THR A 275 -14.90 -3.26 4.24
CA THR A 275 -14.00 -3.80 3.23
C THR A 275 -14.70 -4.93 2.49
N GLU A 276 -14.83 -4.76 1.17
CA GLU A 276 -15.46 -5.76 0.30
C GLU A 276 -14.41 -6.57 -0.48
N LEU A 277 -13.22 -6.02 -0.74
CA LEU A 277 -12.10 -6.77 -1.30
C LEU A 277 -10.80 -6.19 -0.75
N LEU A 278 -9.88 -7.05 -0.34
CA LEU A 278 -8.53 -6.67 0.03
C LEU A 278 -7.55 -7.70 -0.54
N LEU A 279 -6.71 -7.27 -1.48
CA LEU A 279 -5.67 -8.09 -2.09
C LEU A 279 -4.32 -7.51 -1.67
N HIS A 280 -3.58 -8.25 -0.86
CA HIS A 280 -2.24 -7.87 -0.42
C HIS A 280 -1.17 -8.15 -1.48
N PHE A 281 -1.42 -9.08 -2.40
CA PHE A 281 -0.43 -9.51 -3.38
C PHE A 281 0.87 -10.09 -2.80
N ASP A 282 0.81 -10.62 -1.58
CA ASP A 282 1.94 -11.18 -0.83
C ASP A 282 2.16 -12.70 -1.05
N GLU A 283 1.47 -13.33 -1.99
CA GLU A 283 1.51 -14.79 -2.16
C GLU A 283 2.86 -15.32 -2.66
N GLY A 284 3.62 -14.47 -3.36
CA GLY A 284 4.97 -14.73 -3.83
C GLY A 284 5.14 -15.83 -4.88
N SER A 285 4.08 -16.58 -5.18
CA SER A 285 4.05 -17.61 -6.22
C SER A 285 2.62 -18.07 -6.52
N GLY A 286 2.42 -18.72 -7.66
CA GLY A 286 1.12 -19.27 -8.06
C GLY A 286 0.30 -18.30 -8.91
N HIS A 287 -0.97 -18.62 -9.12
CA HIS A 287 -1.88 -17.90 -10.03
C HIS A 287 -3.13 -17.37 -9.31
N THR A 288 -3.06 -17.20 -8.00
CA THR A 288 -4.19 -16.76 -7.18
C THR A 288 -3.71 -15.72 -6.19
N ALA A 289 -4.32 -14.55 -6.21
CA ALA A 289 -4.25 -13.57 -5.15
C ALA A 289 -5.46 -13.78 -4.22
N PHE A 290 -5.22 -14.00 -2.93
CA PHE A 290 -6.23 -14.33 -1.95
C PHE A 290 -6.87 -13.06 -1.37
N ASP A 291 -8.20 -13.08 -1.24
CA ASP A 291 -8.93 -12.01 -0.59
C ASP A 291 -8.79 -12.08 0.94
N SER A 292 -8.32 -10.99 1.52
CA SER A 292 -8.12 -10.80 2.96
C SER A 292 -9.22 -9.93 3.61
N SER A 293 -10.29 -9.60 2.87
CA SER A 293 -11.44 -8.87 3.41
C SER A 293 -12.27 -9.67 4.42
N GLY A 294 -12.08 -11.00 4.46
CA GLY A 294 -12.91 -11.93 5.23
C GLY A 294 -14.21 -12.34 4.50
N LYS A 295 -14.42 -11.90 3.27
CA LYS A 295 -15.52 -12.33 2.40
C LYS A 295 -15.10 -13.61 1.65
N THR A 296 -16.07 -14.46 1.32
CA THR A 296 -15.79 -15.74 0.66
C THR A 296 -16.00 -15.65 -0.86
N GLY A 297 -15.14 -16.31 -1.64
CA GLY A 297 -15.30 -16.42 -3.10
C GLY A 297 -14.99 -15.13 -3.86
N ARG A 298 -14.06 -14.33 -3.33
CA ARG A 298 -13.63 -13.06 -3.93
C ARG A 298 -12.13 -13.03 -4.23
N ASN A 299 -11.46 -14.19 -4.17
CA ASN A 299 -10.08 -14.28 -4.63
C ASN A 299 -10.01 -13.86 -6.09
N CYS A 300 -8.79 -13.59 -6.52
CA CYS A 300 -8.52 -13.12 -7.84
C CYS A 300 -7.55 -14.08 -8.52
N THR A 301 -7.90 -14.53 -9.73
CA THR A 301 -7.08 -15.45 -10.53
C THR A 301 -6.23 -14.63 -11.48
N LEU A 302 -4.93 -14.89 -11.50
CA LEU A 302 -4.00 -14.26 -12.44
C LEU A 302 -4.22 -14.88 -13.82
N THR A 303 -4.39 -14.06 -14.86
CA THR A 303 -4.46 -14.62 -16.22
C THR A 303 -3.13 -15.28 -16.56
N PRO A 304 -3.14 -16.54 -17.04
CA PRO A 304 -1.92 -17.15 -17.54
C PRO A 304 -1.42 -16.29 -18.70
N ALA A 305 -0.12 -16.03 -18.74
CA ALA A 305 0.54 -15.52 -19.93
C ALA A 305 -0.02 -16.29 -21.13
N VAL A 306 -0.28 -15.60 -22.24
CA VAL A 306 -0.71 -16.24 -23.50
C VAL A 306 0.32 -17.28 -24.01
N TYR A 307 1.47 -17.39 -23.32
CA TYR A 307 2.57 -18.30 -23.61
C TYR A 307 2.82 -19.33 -22.49
N PRO A 308 3.37 -20.52 -22.84
CA PRO A 308 3.77 -21.52 -21.85
C PRO A 308 4.74 -20.93 -20.81
N PRO A 309 4.67 -21.38 -19.53
CA PRO A 309 5.61 -20.97 -18.49
C PRO A 309 7.07 -21.13 -18.95
N GLY A 310 7.87 -20.07 -18.83
CA GLY A 310 9.29 -20.06 -19.21
C GLY A 310 9.60 -19.80 -20.68
N THR A 311 8.65 -19.25 -21.46
CA THR A 311 8.94 -18.80 -22.83
C THR A 311 9.62 -17.42 -22.79
N GLU A 312 10.93 -17.38 -23.04
CA GLU A 312 11.68 -16.14 -23.21
C GLU A 312 11.52 -15.60 -24.64
N ILE A 313 11.01 -14.38 -24.80
CA ILE A 313 11.11 -13.63 -26.07
C ILE A 313 12.00 -12.42 -25.81
N GLY A 314 13.17 -12.35 -26.45
CA GLY A 314 14.11 -11.26 -26.26
C GLY A 314 14.78 -11.21 -24.87
N GLY A 315 14.71 -12.29 -24.09
CA GLY A 315 15.29 -12.38 -22.74
C GLY A 315 14.39 -11.87 -21.60
N LYS A 316 13.10 -11.61 -21.88
CA LYS A 316 12.06 -11.36 -20.87
C LYS A 316 11.13 -12.57 -20.76
N THR A 317 10.79 -12.96 -19.52
CA THR A 317 9.73 -13.92 -19.23
C THR A 317 8.40 -13.18 -19.35
N LEU A 318 7.49 -13.65 -20.22
CA LEU A 318 6.19 -13.00 -20.43
C LEU A 318 5.15 -13.58 -19.46
N GLY A 319 4.43 -12.73 -18.72
CA GLY A 319 3.37 -13.08 -17.75
C GLY A 319 3.41 -12.27 -16.45
N ILE A 320 2.25 -12.12 -15.78
CA ILE A 320 2.19 -11.58 -14.41
C ILE A 320 3.16 -12.36 -13.54
N GLU A 321 4.11 -11.65 -12.95
CA GLU A 321 5.07 -12.23 -12.02
C GLU A 321 4.89 -11.62 -10.63
N TRP A 322 4.99 -12.50 -9.63
CA TRP A 322 5.22 -12.08 -8.26
C TRP A 322 6.63 -11.52 -8.19
N VAL A 323 6.74 -10.21 -7.98
CA VAL A 323 8.03 -9.59 -7.75
C VAL A 323 8.19 -9.49 -6.25
N GLN A 324 9.22 -10.15 -5.73
CA GLN A 324 9.69 -9.86 -4.38
C GLN A 324 10.10 -8.40 -4.39
N THR A 325 9.32 -7.57 -3.74
CA THR A 325 9.66 -6.17 -3.61
C THR A 325 10.50 -6.04 -2.36
N ASP A 326 11.73 -5.56 -2.55
CA ASP A 326 12.43 -4.92 -1.45
C ASP A 326 11.75 -3.56 -1.24
N ILE A 327 10.58 -3.58 -0.57
CA ILE A 327 9.87 -2.43 0.01
C ILE A 327 8.92 -1.65 -0.94
N ILE A 328 7.61 -1.64 -0.62
CA ILE A 328 6.77 -0.44 -0.73
C ILE A 328 7.42 0.67 0.09
N SER A 329 8.12 1.61 -0.54
CA SER A 329 8.55 2.84 0.13
C SER A 329 8.05 4.05 -0.64
N PRO A 330 7.35 4.96 0.06
CA PRO A 330 7.99 5.63 1.17
C PRO A 330 7.22 5.46 2.49
N ARG A 331 7.55 4.42 3.25
CA ARG A 331 7.75 4.63 4.67
C ARG A 331 9.22 4.37 4.93
N THR A 332 9.96 5.45 5.00
CA THR A 332 11.09 5.53 5.90
C THR A 332 10.58 5.04 7.25
N PRO A 333 10.99 3.85 7.75
CA PRO A 333 10.37 3.28 8.93
C PRO A 333 10.38 4.32 10.05
N THR A 334 9.23 4.64 10.65
CA THR A 334 9.20 5.79 11.60
C THR A 334 10.12 5.58 12.78
N VAL A 335 10.44 4.34 13.10
CA VAL A 335 11.57 3.97 13.94
C VAL A 335 12.38 2.92 13.17
N VAL A 336 13.66 3.17 12.98
CA VAL A 336 14.62 2.22 12.38
C VAL A 336 15.62 1.75 13.41
N ILE A 337 16.15 0.55 13.24
CA ILE A 337 17.42 0.11 13.82
C ILE A 337 18.51 0.88 13.08
N ASN A 338 19.18 1.78 13.79
CA ASN A 338 20.13 2.74 13.24
C ASN A 338 21.57 2.26 13.36
N GLU A 339 21.92 1.64 14.48
CA GLU A 339 23.28 1.21 14.77
C GLU A 339 23.27 -0.05 15.66
N VAL A 340 24.20 -0.96 15.42
CA VAL A 340 24.34 -2.22 16.17
C VAL A 340 25.82 -2.47 16.48
N ALA A 341 26.20 -2.40 17.76
CA ALA A 341 27.53 -2.76 18.23
C ALA A 341 27.58 -4.24 18.63
N TRP A 342 27.37 -5.12 17.65
CA TRP A 342 27.31 -6.57 17.87
C TRP A 342 28.64 -7.18 18.36
N GLY A 343 29.76 -6.51 18.14
CA GLY A 343 31.08 -6.97 18.58
C GLY A 343 31.41 -6.62 20.04
N GLY A 344 30.59 -5.79 20.69
CA GLY A 344 30.87 -5.18 22.00
C GLY A 344 31.80 -3.96 21.92
N THR A 345 32.52 -3.68 23.00
CA THR A 345 33.52 -2.60 23.10
C THR A 345 34.93 -3.13 23.34
N LYS A 346 35.93 -2.23 23.43
CA LYS A 346 37.30 -2.63 23.79
C LYS A 346 37.43 -3.08 25.25
N ALA A 347 36.61 -2.54 26.14
CA ALA A 347 36.55 -2.98 27.53
C ALA A 347 36.02 -4.42 27.63
N SER A 348 34.97 -4.74 26.87
CA SER A 348 34.40 -6.08 26.85
C SER A 348 33.61 -6.39 25.57
N SER A 349 33.76 -7.62 25.07
CA SER A 349 32.91 -8.15 23.98
C SER A 349 31.46 -8.37 24.42
N ASP A 350 31.17 -8.28 25.72
CA ASP A 350 29.81 -8.37 26.26
C ASP A 350 29.08 -7.03 26.27
N ASP A 351 29.80 -5.91 26.07
CA ASP A 351 29.27 -4.54 26.08
C ASP A 351 28.60 -4.19 24.74
N GLU A 352 27.60 -4.99 24.37
CA GLU A 352 26.81 -4.81 23.16
C GLU A 352 25.70 -3.78 23.36
N TRP A 353 25.40 -3.03 22.31
CA TRP A 353 24.30 -2.07 22.32
C TRP A 353 23.66 -1.93 20.95
N ILE A 354 22.41 -1.48 20.96
CA ILE A 354 21.58 -1.28 19.77
C ILE A 354 20.98 0.11 19.87
N GLU A 355 21.00 0.85 18.78
CA GLU A 355 20.37 2.16 18.70
C GLU A 355 19.22 2.17 17.71
N LEU A 356 18.11 2.78 18.13
CA LEU A 356 17.00 3.10 17.25
C LEU A 356 17.01 4.58 16.89
N TYR A 357 16.53 4.93 15.70
CA TYR A 357 16.35 6.32 15.26
C TYR A 357 14.90 6.58 14.86
N ASN A 358 14.34 7.70 15.32
CA ASN A 358 13.00 8.13 14.94
C ASN A 358 13.05 8.91 13.64
N ASN A 359 12.64 8.24 12.57
CA ASN A 359 12.66 8.77 11.22
C ASN A 359 11.32 9.40 10.78
N SER A 360 10.45 9.76 11.72
CA SER A 360 9.15 10.38 11.40
C SER A 360 9.27 11.85 10.97
N GLY A 361 10.40 12.51 11.21
CA GLY A 361 10.58 13.94 10.92
C GLY A 361 9.92 14.87 11.94
N THR A 362 8.72 14.52 12.44
CA THR A 362 7.90 15.44 13.25
C THR A 362 7.30 14.86 14.51
N ASP A 363 7.10 13.54 14.59
CA ASP A 363 6.31 12.93 15.67
C ASP A 363 7.19 12.29 16.74
N ASN A 364 6.80 12.46 18.00
CA ASN A 364 7.37 11.67 19.09
C ASN A 364 6.68 10.31 19.12
N ILE A 365 7.44 9.23 19.27
CA ILE A 365 6.91 7.87 19.19
C ILE A 365 7.02 7.19 20.55
N ASP A 366 5.89 6.72 21.07
CA ASP A 366 5.81 5.87 22.25
C ASP A 366 6.17 4.42 21.88
N LEU A 367 7.24 3.91 22.51
CA LEU A 367 7.74 2.56 22.31
C LEU A 367 7.08 1.54 23.25
N SER A 368 6.11 1.94 24.06
CA SER A 368 5.39 1.05 24.97
C SER A 368 4.75 -0.12 24.21
N GLY A 369 5.17 -1.34 24.55
CA GLY A 369 4.67 -2.57 23.96
C GLY A 369 5.32 -2.96 22.62
N TRP A 370 6.25 -2.16 22.11
CA TRP A 370 7.12 -2.58 21.00
C TRP A 370 8.08 -3.66 21.46
N ILE A 371 8.54 -4.47 20.52
CA ILE A 371 9.46 -5.58 20.78
C ILE A 371 10.62 -5.50 19.79
N LEU A 372 11.86 -5.48 20.30
CA LEU A 372 13.05 -5.75 19.51
C LEU A 372 13.45 -7.21 19.77
N THR A 373 13.48 -8.04 18.74
CA THR A 373 13.76 -9.48 18.90
C THR A 373 14.68 -10.00 17.82
N ALA A 374 15.55 -10.94 18.18
CA ALA A 374 16.21 -11.77 17.21
C ALA A 374 15.23 -12.75 16.54
N ALA A 375 15.57 -13.21 15.34
CA ALA A 375 14.74 -14.17 14.59
C ALA A 375 14.65 -15.56 15.26
N ASP A 376 15.67 -15.98 16.01
CA ASP A 376 15.64 -17.21 16.80
C ASP A 376 14.86 -17.05 18.13
N GLY A 377 14.41 -15.83 18.42
CA GLY A 377 13.64 -15.46 19.60
C GLY A 377 14.47 -14.97 20.79
N THR A 378 15.80 -14.93 20.71
CA THR A 378 16.66 -14.42 21.81
C THR A 378 17.84 -13.60 21.29
N PRO A 379 18.00 -12.32 21.66
CA PRO A 379 17.24 -11.61 22.69
C PRO A 379 15.82 -11.24 22.24
N ARG A 380 14.90 -11.12 23.20
CA ARG A 380 13.57 -10.54 23.01
C ARG A 380 13.36 -9.45 24.05
N ILE A 381 13.46 -8.21 23.60
CA ILE A 381 13.49 -7.01 24.42
C ILE A 381 12.13 -6.32 24.27
N THR A 382 11.43 -6.12 25.39
CA THR A 382 10.23 -5.27 25.41
C THR A 382 10.67 -3.83 25.59
N LEU A 383 10.32 -2.99 24.62
CA LEU A 383 10.65 -1.57 24.64
C LEU A 383 9.61 -0.78 25.45
N SER A 384 10.05 0.37 25.94
CA SER A 384 9.22 1.35 26.64
C SER A 384 9.86 2.73 26.56
N GLY A 385 9.10 3.77 26.88
CA GLY A 385 9.58 5.16 26.80
C GLY A 385 9.22 5.82 25.47
N THR A 386 9.81 6.97 25.20
CA THR A 386 9.47 7.79 24.04
C THR A 386 10.74 8.18 23.30
N ILE A 387 10.75 7.98 21.99
CA ILE A 387 11.78 8.50 21.09
C ILE A 387 11.24 9.77 20.42
N ASN A 388 11.87 10.92 20.70
CA ASN A 388 11.44 12.18 20.08
C ASN A 388 11.73 12.18 18.58
N ALA A 389 11.03 13.02 17.82
CA ALA A 389 11.28 13.18 16.39
C ALA A 389 12.77 13.48 16.11
N ASN A 390 13.33 12.84 15.10
CA ASN A 390 14.74 12.98 14.70
C ASN A 390 15.75 12.75 15.85
N SER A 391 15.40 11.89 16.80
CA SER A 391 16.23 11.56 17.96
C SER A 391 16.52 10.06 18.00
N TYR A 392 17.48 9.70 18.84
CA TYR A 392 17.98 8.34 19.02
C TYR A 392 17.48 7.73 20.33
N PHE A 393 17.34 6.40 20.35
CA PHE A 393 16.98 5.61 21.53
C PHE A 393 18.03 4.52 21.73
N LEU A 394 18.84 4.66 22.78
CA LEU A 394 19.98 3.80 23.07
C LEU A 394 19.57 2.62 23.98
N ILE A 395 19.83 1.40 23.52
CA ILE A 395 19.52 0.16 24.22
C ILE A 395 20.83 -0.55 24.54
N GLU A 396 21.17 -0.67 25.82
CA GLU A 396 22.36 -1.37 26.26
C GLU A 396 22.05 -2.77 26.76
N ARG A 397 22.94 -3.71 26.45
CA ARG A 397 22.92 -5.02 27.07
C ARG A 397 23.58 -4.93 28.44
N GLY A 398 22.92 -5.49 29.46
CA GLY A 398 23.43 -5.49 30.82
C GLY A 398 22.34 -5.29 31.85
N ALA A 399 22.67 -5.55 33.11
CA ALA A 399 21.79 -5.19 34.24
C ALA A 399 21.98 -3.72 34.65
N ASP A 400 23.00 -3.06 34.11
CA ASP A 400 23.44 -1.71 34.35
C ASP A 400 23.71 -0.96 33.04
N ASP A 401 23.69 0.36 33.14
CA ASP A 401 23.99 1.33 32.07
C ASP A 401 25.50 1.60 32.12
N HIS A 402 26.27 0.84 31.34
CA HIS A 402 27.72 0.77 31.48
C HIS A 402 28.49 0.53 30.18
N SER A 403 27.85 0.02 29.12
CA SER A 403 28.51 -0.25 27.83
C SER A 403 29.01 1.05 27.19
N VAL A 404 28.17 2.10 27.20
CA VAL A 404 28.54 3.47 26.84
C VAL A 404 28.58 4.31 28.12
N SER A 405 29.71 4.29 28.81
CA SER A 405 29.82 4.72 30.22
C SER A 405 29.56 6.21 30.47
N ASP A 406 29.65 7.07 29.44
CA ASP A 406 29.45 8.51 29.54
C ASP A 406 28.18 9.03 28.83
N ILE A 407 27.40 8.14 28.20
CA ILE A 407 26.14 8.48 27.53
C ILE A 407 25.03 7.55 28.08
N PRO A 408 24.03 8.09 28.79
CA PRO A 408 23.00 7.25 29.39
C PRO A 408 22.20 6.46 28.35
N ALA A 409 21.97 5.18 28.61
CA ALA A 409 21.00 4.36 27.89
C ALA A 409 19.56 4.81 28.17
N ASP A 410 18.68 4.68 27.18
CA ASP A 410 17.24 4.82 27.38
C ASP A 410 16.61 3.54 27.93
N LEU A 411 17.23 2.39 27.64
CA LEU A 411 16.81 1.08 28.13
C LEU A 411 18.01 0.17 28.32
N THR A 412 18.00 -0.62 29.40
CA THR A 412 18.92 -1.76 29.57
C THR A 412 18.14 -3.07 29.53
N TYR A 413 18.77 -4.14 29.06
CA TYR A 413 18.15 -5.46 29.05
C TYR A 413 19.12 -6.57 29.47
N ALA A 414 18.59 -7.55 30.21
CA ALA A 414 19.29 -8.79 30.52
C ALA A 414 19.05 -9.81 29.40
N GLY A 415 20.10 -10.26 28.74
CA GLY A 415 20.00 -11.20 27.61
C GLY A 415 21.30 -11.93 27.28
N MET A 416 21.20 -12.92 26.40
CA MET A 416 22.38 -13.52 25.76
C MET A 416 23.02 -12.50 24.81
N ASN A 417 24.30 -12.71 24.50
CA ASN A 417 25.01 -11.88 23.52
C ASN A 417 24.35 -12.05 22.15
N LEU A 418 24.42 -11.02 21.33
CA LEU A 418 24.15 -11.14 19.91
C LEU A 418 25.11 -12.18 19.31
N VAL A 419 24.59 -12.98 18.38
CA VAL A 419 25.40 -14.04 17.78
C VAL A 419 26.48 -13.40 16.91
N ASN A 420 27.72 -13.59 17.34
CA ASN A 420 28.91 -13.15 16.62
C ASN A 420 29.17 -13.99 15.35
N ASN A 421 30.04 -13.50 14.47
CA ASN A 421 30.50 -14.16 13.23
C ASN A 421 30.92 -15.64 13.49
N PRO A 422 30.56 -16.63 12.63
CA PRO A 422 30.22 -16.47 11.20
C PRO A 422 28.75 -16.58 10.81
N THR A 423 27.80 -16.62 11.74
CA THR A 423 26.39 -16.73 11.36
C THR A 423 25.64 -15.41 11.36
N GLY A 424 26.13 -14.41 12.10
CA GLY A 424 25.39 -13.17 12.33
C GLY A 424 24.04 -13.43 13.02
N GLU A 425 23.18 -12.41 13.02
CA GLU A 425 21.82 -12.51 13.56
C GLU A 425 20.88 -11.55 12.83
N ILE A 426 19.59 -11.91 12.71
CA ILE A 426 18.57 -11.00 12.21
C ILE A 426 17.89 -10.34 13.40
N LEU A 427 17.86 -9.00 13.41
CA LEU A 427 17.04 -8.24 14.34
C LEU A 427 15.73 -7.81 13.70
N LEU A 428 14.64 -7.97 14.44
CA LEU A 428 13.28 -7.58 14.06
C LEU A 428 12.74 -6.57 15.07
N LEU A 429 12.49 -5.35 14.62
CA LEU A 429 11.78 -4.35 15.40
C LEU A 429 10.28 -4.47 15.11
N LYS A 430 9.47 -4.73 16.14
CA LYS A 430 8.02 -4.97 16.01
C LYS A 430 7.20 -3.96 16.79
N ASN A 431 6.11 -3.50 16.19
CA ASN A 431 5.12 -2.64 16.86
C ASN A 431 4.25 -3.45 17.85
N PRO A 432 3.39 -2.80 18.65
CA PRO A 432 2.53 -3.49 19.62
C PRO A 432 1.48 -4.42 18.99
N ALA A 433 1.17 -4.24 17.70
CA ALA A 433 0.30 -5.15 16.95
C ALA A 433 1.04 -6.42 16.48
N GLY A 434 2.36 -6.49 16.68
CA GLY A 434 3.21 -7.61 16.31
C GLY A 434 3.77 -7.54 14.88
N ASN A 435 3.51 -6.47 14.14
CA ASN A 435 4.06 -6.28 12.80
C ASN A 435 5.52 -5.83 12.88
N THR A 436 6.38 -6.38 12.03
CA THR A 436 7.75 -5.89 11.85
C THR A 436 7.71 -4.51 11.19
N VAL A 437 8.36 -3.54 11.83
CA VAL A 437 8.49 -2.14 11.39
C VAL A 437 9.81 -1.91 10.68
N ASP A 438 10.88 -2.54 11.16
CA ASP A 438 12.22 -2.48 10.56
C ASP A 438 13.02 -3.72 10.93
N THR A 439 14.09 -3.97 10.19
CA THR A 439 15.00 -5.10 10.39
C THR A 439 16.45 -4.65 10.36
N ALA A 440 17.35 -5.48 10.89
CA ALA A 440 18.77 -5.39 10.60
C ALA A 440 19.29 -6.77 10.24
N ASN A 441 20.07 -6.84 9.16
CA ASN A 441 20.67 -8.07 8.64
C ASN A 441 19.62 -9.12 8.19
N ILE A 442 18.53 -8.68 7.54
CA ILE A 442 17.40 -9.54 7.14
C ILE A 442 17.76 -10.73 6.24
N ASN A 443 18.87 -10.64 5.50
CA ASN A 443 19.31 -11.70 4.59
C ASN A 443 19.86 -12.95 5.31
N ASN A 444 19.94 -12.93 6.65
CA ASN A 444 20.35 -14.04 7.51
C ASN A 444 21.76 -14.56 7.21
N ARG A 445 22.69 -13.65 6.94
CA ARG A 445 24.11 -13.95 6.70
C ARG A 445 24.96 -13.40 7.84
N GLU A 446 26.28 -13.51 7.68
CA GLU A 446 27.23 -12.72 8.46
C GLU A 446 26.80 -11.25 8.49
N TRP A 447 27.00 -10.59 9.63
CA TRP A 447 26.75 -9.15 9.76
C TRP A 447 27.41 -8.39 8.59
N PRO A 448 26.67 -7.56 7.85
CA PRO A 448 27.18 -6.92 6.63
C PRO A 448 28.27 -5.87 6.92
N ALA A 449 28.33 -5.39 8.16
CA ALA A 449 29.28 -4.39 8.63
C ALA A 449 29.51 -4.52 10.14
N GLY A 450 30.41 -3.68 10.67
CA GLY A 450 30.91 -3.77 12.04
C GLY A 450 32.06 -4.76 12.18
N SER A 451 32.64 -4.84 13.38
CA SER A 451 33.70 -5.79 13.70
C SER A 451 33.72 -6.16 15.18
N ALA A 452 34.26 -7.33 15.47
CA ALA A 452 34.67 -7.72 16.82
C ALA A 452 36.15 -7.32 17.06
N SER A 453 36.79 -7.95 18.04
CA SER A 453 38.22 -7.79 18.30
C SER A 453 39.07 -7.83 17.01
N PRO A 454 40.07 -6.93 16.87
CA PRO A 454 40.58 -6.02 17.91
C PRO A 454 39.95 -4.63 17.93
N ASN A 455 39.10 -4.30 16.95
CA ASN A 455 38.73 -2.91 16.71
C ASN A 455 37.36 -2.53 17.30
N TYR A 456 36.43 -3.48 17.38
CA TYR A 456 35.11 -3.27 17.99
C TYR A 456 34.37 -2.09 17.34
N GLU A 457 34.31 -2.09 16.01
CA GLU A 457 33.59 -1.08 15.25
C GLU A 457 32.11 -1.46 15.14
N SER A 458 31.20 -0.52 15.35
CA SER A 458 29.77 -0.76 15.18
C SER A 458 29.37 -0.91 13.71
N MET A 459 28.23 -1.56 13.50
CA MET A 459 27.52 -1.60 12.24
C MET A 459 26.53 -0.43 12.17
N GLU A 460 26.70 0.47 11.22
CA GLU A 460 25.96 1.73 11.11
C GLU A 460 25.10 1.79 9.86
N ARG A 461 23.83 2.17 9.99
CA ARG A 461 22.93 2.41 8.86
C ARG A 461 23.28 3.75 8.22
N CYS A 462 23.60 3.75 6.93
CA CYS A 462 24.08 4.96 6.29
C CYS A 462 22.99 5.91 5.90
N ASN A 463 21.82 5.44 5.51
CA ASN A 463 20.67 6.30 5.33
C ASN A 463 19.48 5.71 6.10
N PRO A 464 19.01 6.34 7.18
CA PRO A 464 17.89 5.84 7.97
C PRO A 464 16.57 5.84 7.19
N HIS A 465 16.51 6.57 6.08
CA HIS A 465 15.36 6.60 5.16
C HIS A 465 15.37 5.47 4.12
N GLN A 466 16.40 4.62 4.12
CA GLN A 466 16.55 3.53 3.15
C GLN A 466 16.37 2.15 3.83
N PRO A 467 15.99 1.10 3.05
CA PRO A 467 15.81 -0.26 3.53
C PRO A 467 17.00 -0.83 4.32
N ASP A 468 16.74 -1.91 5.05
CA ASP A 468 17.75 -2.87 5.50
C ASP A 468 18.31 -3.65 4.30
N THR A 469 19.43 -3.18 3.76
CA THR A 469 20.23 -3.89 2.75
C THR A 469 21.70 -3.82 3.12
N ASP A 470 22.50 -4.82 2.72
CA ASP A 470 23.95 -4.81 2.94
C ASP A 470 24.61 -3.51 2.45
N ALA A 471 24.11 -2.93 1.35
CA ALA A 471 24.63 -1.68 0.79
C ALA A 471 24.34 -0.44 1.65
N ASN A 472 23.34 -0.50 2.54
CA ASN A 472 22.97 0.57 3.45
C ASN A 472 23.62 0.42 4.83
N TRP A 473 24.42 -0.63 5.07
CA TRP A 473 25.18 -0.82 6.30
C TRP A 473 26.67 -0.61 6.03
N ASN A 474 27.33 0.19 6.86
CA ASN A 474 28.79 0.32 6.84
C ASN A 474 29.37 0.18 8.25
N THR A 475 30.62 -0.27 8.31
CA THR A 475 31.41 -0.26 9.54
C THR A 475 31.77 1.18 9.90
N ASN A 476 31.67 1.55 11.18
CA ASN A 476 32.12 2.85 11.66
C ASN A 476 33.52 3.20 11.10
N ASN A 477 33.68 4.41 10.58
CA ASN A 477 34.90 4.78 9.85
C ASN A 477 36.12 5.11 10.74
N GLY A 478 36.00 4.96 12.06
CA GLY A 478 37.05 5.20 13.05
C GLY A 478 37.37 6.68 13.30
N THR A 479 36.73 7.61 12.57
CA THR A 479 36.97 9.05 12.61
C THR A 479 35.83 9.82 13.27
N ILE A 480 34.58 9.57 12.85
CA ILE A 480 33.38 10.12 13.49
C ILE A 480 32.95 9.12 14.55
N LYS A 481 33.05 9.50 15.82
CA LYS A 481 32.85 8.62 16.98
C LYS A 481 32.24 9.39 18.13
N ASN A 482 31.45 8.71 18.96
CA ASN A 482 30.88 9.27 20.18
C ASN A 482 30.91 8.24 21.33
N GLY A 483 31.05 8.74 22.56
CA GLY A 483 31.03 7.93 23.77
C GLY A 483 32.34 7.22 24.15
N LEU A 484 32.38 6.75 25.39
CA LEU A 484 33.45 6.02 26.03
C LEU A 484 32.94 4.65 26.50
N ASP A 485 33.78 3.62 26.42
CA ASP A 485 33.46 2.31 26.99
C ASP A 485 33.64 2.29 28.52
N ALA A 486 33.37 1.15 29.16
CA ALA A 486 33.49 0.93 30.60
C ALA A 486 34.89 1.25 31.18
N ASP A 487 35.95 1.11 30.38
CA ASP A 487 37.34 1.39 30.77
C ASP A 487 37.78 2.83 30.39
N GLY A 488 36.89 3.62 29.81
CA GLY A 488 37.13 5.00 29.38
C GLY A 488 37.85 5.13 28.03
N ASN A 489 37.87 4.09 27.19
CA ASN A 489 38.38 4.18 25.83
C ASN A 489 37.31 4.75 24.88
N PRO A 490 37.67 5.52 23.85
CA PRO A 490 36.72 5.95 22.83
C PRO A 490 36.09 4.77 22.08
N ILE A 491 34.76 4.76 21.99
CA ILE A 491 33.98 3.77 21.24
C ILE A 491 34.13 4.04 19.74
N ASN A 492 34.28 2.98 18.94
CA ASN A 492 34.27 3.05 17.48
C ASN A 492 32.83 2.90 16.94
N GLY A 493 31.99 3.87 17.28
CA GLY A 493 30.58 3.96 16.92
C GLY A 493 30.05 5.36 17.25
N THR A 494 28.78 5.60 17.00
CA THR A 494 28.16 6.94 17.09
C THR A 494 26.89 6.97 17.96
N PRO A 495 26.85 6.36 19.16
CA PRO A 495 25.65 6.38 20.00
C PRO A 495 25.19 7.82 20.24
N ARG A 496 23.89 8.05 20.03
CA ARG A 496 23.16 9.33 20.08
C ARG A 496 23.65 10.40 19.11
N GLN A 497 24.32 10.03 18.03
CA GLN A 497 24.80 10.93 16.99
C GLN A 497 24.50 10.35 15.58
N GLY A 498 24.50 11.21 14.56
CA GLY A 498 24.43 10.75 13.18
C GLY A 498 25.60 9.83 12.82
N ASN A 499 25.25 8.70 12.18
CA ASN A 499 26.18 7.65 11.78
C ASN A 499 27.32 8.18 10.89
N SER A 500 28.49 7.57 11.01
CA SER A 500 29.72 8.01 10.36
C SER A 500 29.70 7.94 8.83
N CYS A 501 28.78 7.16 8.27
CA CYS A 501 28.55 7.04 6.83
C CYS A 501 27.34 7.82 6.30
N TYR A 502 26.58 8.51 7.17
CA TYR A 502 25.45 9.34 6.72
C TYR A 502 25.91 10.74 6.31
N SER A 503 25.48 11.17 5.13
CA SER A 503 25.56 12.57 4.70
C SER A 503 24.13 13.11 4.54
N GLU A 504 23.82 14.19 5.27
CA GLU A 504 22.54 14.91 5.17
C GLU A 504 22.22 15.40 3.75
#